data_AF-A0A7J8WEJ9-F1
#
_entry.id   AF-A0A7J8WEJ9-F1
#
_cell.length_a   1.000
_cell.length_b   1.000
_cell.length_c   1.000
_cell.angle_alpha   90.00
_cell.angle_beta   90.00
_cell.angle_gamma   90.00
#
_symmetry.space_group_name_H-M   'P 1'
#
loop_
_entity.id
_entity.type
_entity.pdbx_description
1 polymer ?
#
loop_
_entity_poly.entity_id
_entity_poly.type
_entity_poly.pdbx_seq_one_letter_code
_entity_poly.pdbx_strand_id
1 'polypeptide(L)'
;MKNSHISCLLFFFLLLVSATSDLIQKSCYEASKGNPANIKLDFCVSAFEGNPNAKAAYGVADLVLVSIETAIANATAIGFKISKLLDNKRVGMFARNCLKDCSELYSLAGSSLEAGLDAFQAVDYGTANAEISAALDAPVTCEDQFKEKKGLVSPLTKENNNFRQLTAIPLAFMKMVQQ
;
A
#
# COMPACT_ATOMS: atom_id res chain seq x y z
N MET A 1 -10.00 34.05 -30.02
CA MET A 1 -10.78 33.25 -29.05
C MET A 1 -10.14 31.91 -28.70
N LYS A 2 -9.74 31.05 -29.66
CA LYS A 2 -9.11 29.73 -29.37
C LYS A 2 -7.91 29.76 -28.41
N ASN A 3 -6.99 30.73 -28.55
CA ASN A 3 -5.80 30.82 -27.70
C ASN A 3 -6.11 31.22 -26.25
N SER A 4 -7.19 31.99 -26.02
CA SER A 4 -7.63 32.35 -24.67
C SER A 4 -8.25 31.15 -23.95
N HIS A 5 -9.05 30.34 -24.66
CA HIS A 5 -9.59 29.09 -24.11
C HIS A 5 -8.49 28.08 -23.76
N ILE A 6 -7.48 27.91 -24.62
CA ILE A 6 -6.34 27.01 -24.34
C ILE A 6 -5.55 27.50 -23.11
N SER A 7 -5.31 28.82 -23.00
CA SER A 7 -4.65 29.41 -21.83
C SER A 7 -5.43 29.17 -20.52
N CYS A 8 -6.76 29.36 -20.54
CA CYS A 8 -7.61 29.08 -19.38
C CYS A 8 -7.62 27.59 -19.00
N LEU A 9 -7.66 26.69 -19.98
CA LEU A 9 -7.63 25.24 -19.72
C LEU A 9 -6.30 24.81 -19.10
N LEU A 10 -5.18 25.35 -19.58
CA LEU A 10 -3.85 25.09 -19.02
C LEU A 10 -3.72 25.61 -17.59
N PHE A 11 -4.21 26.83 -17.33
CA PHE A 11 -4.20 27.41 -15.99
C PHE A 11 -5.05 26.60 -15.00
N PHE A 12 -6.25 26.17 -15.41
CA PHE A 12 -7.13 25.34 -14.59
C PHE A 12 -6.50 23.97 -14.29
N PHE A 13 -5.85 23.37 -15.28
CA PHE A 13 -5.13 22.10 -15.10
C PHE A 13 -3.99 22.21 -14.07
N LEU A 14 -3.21 23.30 -14.10
CA LEU A 14 -2.12 23.54 -13.14
C LEU A 14 -2.64 23.74 -11.71
N LEU A 15 -3.78 24.43 -11.53
CA LEU A 15 -4.40 24.60 -10.21
C LEU A 15 -4.86 23.27 -9.62
N LEU A 16 -5.49 22.41 -10.43
CA LEU A 16 -5.92 21.08 -9.99
C LEU A 16 -4.74 20.22 -9.55
N VAL A 17 -3.66 20.18 -10.33
CA VAL A 17 -2.44 19.43 -9.98
C VAL A 17 -1.82 19.94 -8.68
N SER A 18 -1.82 21.26 -8.45
CA SER A 18 -1.28 21.86 -7.23
C SER A 18 -2.11 21.50 -6.00
N ALA A 19 -3.44 21.53 -6.12
CA ALA A 19 -4.35 21.18 -5.03
C ALA A 19 -4.27 19.70 -4.64
N THR A 20 -4.17 18.78 -5.60
CA THR A 20 -4.05 17.35 -5.29
C THR A 20 -2.69 16.99 -4.71
N SER A 21 -1.62 17.64 -5.17
CA SER A 21 -0.30 17.54 -4.54
C SER A 21 -0.33 17.98 -3.08
N ASP A 22 -1.03 19.09 -2.76
CA ASP A 22 -1.19 19.57 -1.38
C ASP A 22 -2.01 18.59 -0.53
N LEU A 23 -3.09 18.03 -1.08
CA LEU A 23 -3.91 17.01 -0.41
C LEU A 23 -3.09 15.76 -0.04
N ILE A 24 -2.31 15.21 -0.98
CA ILE A 24 -1.45 14.05 -0.74
C ILE A 24 -0.42 14.38 0.33
N GLN A 25 0.27 15.52 0.20
CA GLN A 25 1.34 15.90 1.12
C GLN A 25 0.80 16.11 2.55
N LYS A 26 -0.32 16.81 2.70
CA LYS A 26 -0.97 17.03 3.99
C LYS A 26 -1.45 15.71 4.62
N SER A 27 -2.11 14.85 3.83
CA SER A 27 -2.62 13.56 4.33
C SER A 27 -1.48 12.66 4.76
N CYS A 28 -0.42 12.53 3.94
CA CYS A 28 0.77 11.76 4.30
C CYS A 28 1.52 12.33 5.51
N TYR A 29 1.56 13.66 5.67
CA TYR A 29 2.13 14.28 6.85
C TYR A 29 1.37 13.89 8.12
N GLU A 30 0.04 14.02 8.13
CA GLU A 30 -0.78 13.63 9.29
C GLU A 30 -0.70 12.13 9.57
N ALA A 31 -0.68 11.28 8.53
CA ALA A 31 -0.52 9.83 8.68
C ALA A 31 0.83 9.45 9.29
N SER A 32 1.93 10.04 8.78
CA SER A 32 3.29 9.85 9.29
C SER A 32 3.42 10.34 10.74
N LYS A 33 2.82 11.49 11.07
CA LYS A 33 2.81 12.04 12.42
C LYS A 33 2.02 11.15 13.41
N GLY A 34 0.89 10.60 12.97
CA GLY A 34 0.08 9.70 13.78
C GLY A 34 0.64 8.28 13.92
N ASN A 35 1.49 7.83 13.00
CA ASN A 35 2.07 6.48 12.99
C ASN A 35 3.53 6.44 12.48
N PRO A 36 4.48 7.15 13.13
CA PRO A 36 5.83 7.34 12.61
C PRO A 36 6.69 6.06 12.59
N ALA A 37 6.27 5.03 13.35
CA ALA A 37 6.89 3.72 13.35
C ALA A 37 6.61 2.93 12.06
N ASN A 38 5.44 3.13 11.45
CA ASN A 38 4.99 2.34 10.29
C ASN A 38 4.76 3.15 9.02
N ILE A 39 4.80 4.48 9.06
CA ILE A 39 4.60 5.32 7.88
C ILE A 39 5.71 6.36 7.83
N LYS A 40 6.55 6.30 6.80
CA LYS A 40 7.49 7.37 6.48
C LYS A 40 6.85 8.34 5.50
N LEU A 41 7.06 9.64 5.71
CA LEU A 41 6.42 10.69 4.92
C LEU A 41 6.78 10.58 3.43
N ASP A 42 8.06 10.44 3.13
CA ASP A 42 8.60 10.28 1.77
C ASP A 42 8.04 9.03 1.10
N PHE A 43 8.01 7.90 1.83
CA PHE A 43 7.42 6.66 1.34
C PHE A 43 5.94 6.84 1.02
N CYS A 44 5.17 7.44 1.94
CA CYS A 44 3.74 7.69 1.74
C CYS A 44 3.48 8.54 0.50
N VAL A 45 4.20 9.66 0.33
CA VAL A 45 4.04 10.51 -0.86
C VAL A 45 4.38 9.73 -2.13
N SER A 46 5.49 8.99 -2.12
CA SER A 46 5.94 8.20 -3.27
C SER A 46 4.95 7.09 -3.67
N ALA A 47 4.14 6.58 -2.74
CA ALA A 47 3.12 5.57 -3.03
C ALA A 47 2.03 6.07 -3.98
N PHE A 48 1.83 7.39 -4.06
CA PHE A 48 0.85 8.02 -4.96
C PHE A 48 1.49 8.63 -6.22
N GLU A 49 2.82 8.69 -6.29
CA GLU A 49 3.52 9.22 -7.45
C GLU A 49 3.22 8.39 -8.70
N GLY A 50 2.89 9.08 -9.78
CA GLY A 50 2.57 8.42 -11.06
C GLY A 50 1.19 7.74 -11.12
N ASN A 51 0.42 7.67 -10.02
CA ASN A 51 -0.94 7.14 -10.04
C ASN A 51 -1.95 8.20 -10.52
N PRO A 52 -2.61 8.02 -11.68
CA PRO A 52 -3.57 9.00 -12.20
C PRO A 52 -4.78 9.21 -11.29
N ASN A 53 -5.25 8.16 -10.61
CA ASN A 53 -6.40 8.23 -9.70
C ASN A 53 -6.04 9.05 -8.46
N ALA A 54 -4.81 8.92 -7.94
CA ALA A 54 -4.33 9.78 -6.85
C ALA A 54 -4.28 11.25 -7.25
N LYS A 55 -3.83 11.55 -8.48
CA LYS A 55 -3.77 12.92 -9.01
C LYS A 55 -5.15 13.53 -9.26
N ALA A 56 -6.18 12.69 -9.39
CA ALA A 56 -7.57 13.09 -9.58
C ALA A 56 -8.38 13.07 -8.26
N ALA A 57 -7.75 12.74 -7.13
CA ALA A 57 -8.42 12.69 -5.84
C ALA A 57 -9.00 14.05 -5.44
N TYR A 58 -10.27 14.06 -5.06
CA TYR A 58 -10.98 15.23 -4.54
C TYR A 58 -10.90 15.32 -3.02
N GLY A 59 -10.70 14.19 -2.33
CA GLY A 59 -10.57 14.15 -0.88
C GLY A 59 -9.81 12.93 -0.36
N VAL A 60 -9.68 12.85 0.97
CA VAL A 60 -8.94 11.76 1.62
C VAL A 60 -9.60 10.40 1.38
N ALA A 61 -10.92 10.35 1.20
CA ALA A 61 -11.63 9.11 0.86
C ALA A 61 -11.15 8.51 -0.48
N ASP A 62 -10.89 9.34 -1.50
CA ASP A 62 -10.33 8.86 -2.77
C ASP A 62 -8.91 8.32 -2.57
N LEU A 63 -8.12 8.97 -1.69
CA LEU A 63 -6.78 8.50 -1.34
C LEU A 63 -6.81 7.18 -0.56
N VAL A 64 -7.83 6.93 0.27
CA VAL A 64 -8.04 5.61 0.90
C VAL A 64 -8.19 4.55 -0.17
N LEU A 65 -9.11 4.72 -1.12
CA LEU A 65 -9.35 3.76 -2.22
C LEU A 65 -8.06 3.45 -2.97
N VAL A 66 -7.36 4.50 -3.43
CA VAL A 66 -6.10 4.35 -4.17
C VAL A 66 -5.02 3.65 -3.33
N SER A 67 -4.95 3.92 -2.02
CA SER A 67 -3.95 3.29 -1.15
C SER A 67 -4.23 1.80 -0.90
N ILE A 68 -5.51 1.39 -0.78
CA ILE A 68 -5.88 -0.02 -0.68
C ILE A 68 -5.54 -0.74 -2.00
N GLU A 69 -5.93 -0.18 -3.14
CA GLU A 69 -5.59 -0.74 -4.47
C GLU A 69 -4.07 -0.89 -4.66
N THR A 70 -3.29 0.10 -4.20
CA THR A 70 -1.83 0.05 -4.24
C THR A 70 -1.26 -1.07 -3.37
N ALA A 71 -1.84 -1.30 -2.19
CA ALA A 71 -1.47 -2.42 -1.33
C ALA A 71 -1.81 -3.78 -1.98
N ILE A 72 -2.99 -3.94 -2.58
CA ILE A 72 -3.39 -5.16 -3.31
C ILE A 72 -2.41 -5.46 -4.45
N ALA A 73 -2.09 -4.45 -5.25
CA ALA A 73 -1.12 -4.58 -6.33
C ALA A 73 0.27 -4.98 -5.81
N ASN A 74 0.66 -4.46 -4.64
CA ASN A 74 1.93 -4.83 -4.01
C ASN A 74 1.94 -6.26 -3.48
N ALA A 75 0.88 -6.74 -2.82
CA ALA A 75 0.75 -8.15 -2.43
C ALA A 75 0.90 -9.08 -3.64
N THR A 76 0.24 -8.75 -4.75
CA THR A 76 0.32 -9.50 -6.00
C THR A 76 1.74 -9.53 -6.56
N ALA A 77 2.42 -8.37 -6.58
CA ALA A 77 3.81 -8.27 -7.04
C ALA A 77 4.78 -9.09 -6.17
N ILE A 78 4.54 -9.14 -4.85
CA ILE A 78 5.33 -9.95 -3.93
C ILE A 78 5.09 -11.44 -4.20
N GLY A 79 3.83 -11.87 -4.39
CA GLY A 79 3.50 -13.24 -4.80
C GLY A 79 4.26 -13.66 -6.06
N PHE A 80 4.29 -12.81 -7.09
CA PHE A 80 5.05 -13.07 -8.31
C PHE A 80 6.56 -13.14 -8.07
N LYS A 81 7.11 -12.28 -7.22
CA LYS A 81 8.53 -12.35 -6.81
C LYS A 81 8.83 -13.67 -6.11
N ILE A 82 7.95 -14.12 -5.22
CA ILE A 82 8.06 -15.39 -4.52
C ILE A 82 8.07 -16.56 -5.52
N SER A 83 7.17 -16.58 -6.50
CA SER A 83 7.17 -17.61 -7.55
C SER A 83 8.52 -17.68 -8.28
N LYS A 84 9.07 -16.53 -8.68
CA LYS A 84 10.41 -16.49 -9.30
C LYS A 84 11.53 -17.00 -8.39
N LEU A 85 11.46 -16.71 -7.10
CA LEU A 85 12.44 -17.22 -6.13
C LEU A 85 12.32 -18.75 -5.98
N LEU A 86 11.10 -19.29 -6.03
CA LEU A 86 10.85 -20.73 -5.97
C LEU A 86 11.38 -21.48 -7.21
N ASP A 87 11.43 -20.85 -8.38
CA ASP A 87 12.02 -21.45 -9.58
C ASP A 87 13.55 -21.64 -9.48
N ASN A 88 14.21 -20.88 -8.60
CA ASN A 88 15.64 -20.99 -8.40
C ASN A 88 16.01 -22.27 -7.62
N LYS A 89 16.62 -23.22 -8.32
CA LYS A 89 17.08 -24.51 -7.75
C LYS A 89 18.17 -24.37 -6.68
N ARG A 90 18.82 -23.21 -6.56
CA ARG A 90 19.84 -22.94 -5.52
C ARG A 90 19.24 -22.58 -4.17
N VAL A 91 17.93 -22.31 -4.09
CA VAL A 91 17.25 -22.03 -2.82
C VAL A 91 17.15 -23.32 -2.00
N GLY A 92 17.76 -23.31 -0.81
CA GLY A 92 17.74 -24.43 0.11
C GLY A 92 16.33 -24.76 0.61
N MET A 93 16.12 -26.02 1.01
CA MET A 93 14.79 -26.55 1.37
C MET A 93 14.05 -25.73 2.44
N PHE A 94 14.75 -25.28 3.49
CA PHE A 94 14.13 -24.45 4.54
C PHE A 94 13.60 -23.12 3.97
N ALA A 95 14.45 -22.37 3.26
CA ALA A 95 14.05 -21.11 2.62
C ALA A 95 12.93 -21.31 1.59
N ARG A 96 12.92 -22.45 0.88
CA ARG A 96 11.86 -22.80 -0.05
C ARG A 96 10.51 -23.02 0.65
N ASN A 97 10.49 -23.60 1.84
CA ASN A 97 9.27 -23.75 2.63
C ASN A 97 8.78 -22.39 3.12
N CYS A 98 9.66 -21.57 3.72
CA CYS A 98 9.30 -20.21 4.13
C CYS A 98 8.73 -19.39 2.95
N LEU A 99 9.29 -19.53 1.75
CA LEU A 99 8.76 -18.85 0.56
C LEU A 99 7.35 -19.32 0.17
N LYS A 100 7.04 -20.62 0.30
CA LYS A 100 5.68 -21.13 0.04
C LYS A 100 4.69 -20.59 1.05
N ASP A 101 5.06 -20.62 2.33
CA ASP A 101 4.22 -20.11 3.42
C ASP A 101 3.99 -18.60 3.24
N CYS A 102 5.04 -17.83 2.90
CA CYS A 102 4.91 -16.43 2.51
C CYS A 102 3.98 -16.23 1.31
N SER A 103 4.00 -17.12 0.31
CA SER A 103 3.10 -17.03 -0.85
C SER A 103 1.63 -17.11 -0.43
N GLU A 104 1.32 -18.03 0.49
CA GLU A 104 -0.04 -18.20 1.02
C GLU A 104 -0.45 -16.99 1.86
N LEU A 105 0.44 -16.52 2.74
CA LEU A 105 0.22 -15.32 3.55
C LEU A 105 -0.07 -14.08 2.69
N TYR A 106 0.68 -13.86 1.61
CA TYR A 106 0.44 -12.72 0.72
C TYR A 106 -0.82 -12.87 -0.13
N SER A 107 -1.22 -14.10 -0.49
CA SER A 107 -2.52 -14.34 -1.13
C SER A 107 -3.66 -14.01 -0.19
N LEU A 108 -3.60 -14.43 1.08
CA LEU A 108 -4.60 -14.12 2.10
C LEU A 108 -4.65 -12.62 2.39
N ALA A 109 -3.49 -11.96 2.52
CA ALA A 109 -3.43 -10.51 2.68
C ALA A 109 -4.07 -9.76 1.50
N GLY A 110 -3.88 -10.25 0.27
CA GLY A 110 -4.58 -9.73 -0.91
C GLY A 110 -6.09 -9.83 -0.77
N SER A 111 -6.62 -11.02 -0.45
CA SER A 111 -8.06 -11.23 -0.23
C SER A 111 -8.63 -10.35 0.89
N SER A 112 -7.92 -10.19 2.01
CA SER A 112 -8.35 -9.29 3.08
C SER A 112 -8.34 -7.83 2.62
N LEU A 113 -7.35 -7.38 1.85
CA LEU A 113 -7.35 -6.03 1.31
C LEU A 113 -8.52 -5.79 0.33
N GLU A 114 -8.87 -6.77 -0.50
CA GLU A 114 -10.06 -6.71 -1.38
C GLU A 114 -11.35 -6.61 -0.56
N ALA A 115 -11.52 -7.46 0.45
CA ALA A 115 -12.66 -7.37 1.36
C ALA A 115 -12.72 -6.02 2.11
N GLY A 116 -11.56 -5.49 2.50
CA GLY A 116 -11.45 -4.19 3.13
C GLY A 116 -11.81 -3.03 2.19
N LEU A 117 -11.47 -3.14 0.90
CA LEU A 117 -11.88 -2.19 -0.14
C LEU A 117 -13.40 -2.18 -0.29
N ASP A 118 -14.01 -3.35 -0.45
CA ASP A 118 -15.46 -3.51 -0.59
C ASP A 118 -16.20 -2.94 0.63
N ALA A 119 -15.72 -3.25 1.84
CA ALA A 119 -16.28 -2.74 3.08
C ALA A 119 -16.15 -1.21 3.19
N PHE A 120 -15.01 -0.64 2.81
CA PHE A 120 -14.83 0.82 2.80
C PHE A 120 -15.80 1.51 1.83
N GLN A 121 -15.99 0.95 0.63
CA GLN A 121 -16.95 1.45 -0.35
C GLN A 121 -18.40 1.33 0.16
N ALA A 122 -18.70 0.30 0.95
CA ALA A 122 -19.98 0.13 1.63
C ALA A 122 -20.14 1.00 2.89
N VAL A 123 -19.16 1.85 3.21
CA VAL A 123 -19.14 2.70 4.43
C VAL A 123 -19.10 1.87 5.74
N ASP A 124 -18.78 0.57 5.65
CA ASP A 124 -18.53 -0.28 6.81
C ASP A 124 -17.06 -0.18 7.21
N TYR A 125 -16.74 0.93 7.88
CA TYR A 125 -15.37 1.20 8.29
C TYR A 125 -14.85 0.25 9.38
N GLY A 126 -15.74 -0.40 10.13
CA GLY A 126 -15.35 -1.39 11.14
C GLY A 126 -14.74 -2.60 10.47
N THR A 127 -15.46 -3.17 9.50
CA THR A 127 -14.98 -4.30 8.69
C THR A 127 -13.76 -3.90 7.86
N ALA A 128 -13.78 -2.72 7.22
CA ALA A 128 -12.63 -2.23 6.45
C ALA A 128 -11.35 -2.16 7.30
N ASN A 129 -11.44 -1.59 8.51
CA ASN A 129 -10.30 -1.50 9.41
C ASN A 129 -9.81 -2.89 9.86
N ALA A 130 -10.73 -3.81 10.17
CA ALA A 130 -10.38 -5.16 10.59
C ALA A 130 -9.63 -5.93 9.49
N GLU A 131 -10.17 -5.95 8.27
CA GLU A 131 -9.60 -6.67 7.13
C GLU A 131 -8.25 -6.08 6.69
N ILE A 132 -8.15 -4.75 6.57
CA ILE A 132 -6.87 -4.11 6.21
C ILE A 132 -5.82 -4.32 7.30
N SER A 133 -6.22 -4.36 8.58
CA SER A 133 -5.29 -4.66 9.68
C SER A 133 -4.82 -6.11 9.64
N ALA A 134 -5.68 -7.07 9.29
CA ALA A 134 -5.30 -8.47 9.16
C ALA A 134 -4.20 -8.67 8.10
N ALA A 135 -4.22 -7.90 7.02
CA ALA A 135 -3.17 -7.94 6.01
C ALA A 135 -1.77 -7.55 6.55
N LEU A 136 -1.66 -6.80 7.66
CA LEU A 136 -0.37 -6.44 8.27
C LEU A 136 0.40 -7.62 8.86
N ASP A 137 -0.28 -8.75 9.13
CA ASP A 137 0.36 -9.93 9.73
C ASP A 137 1.25 -10.68 8.73
N ALA A 138 0.92 -10.61 7.44
CA ALA A 138 1.66 -11.29 6.38
C ALA A 138 3.16 -10.89 6.31
N PRO A 139 3.54 -9.60 6.22
CA PRO A 139 4.96 -9.22 6.14
C PRO A 139 5.74 -9.55 7.42
N VAL A 140 5.10 -9.52 8.59
CA VAL A 140 5.74 -9.85 9.88
C VAL A 140 5.99 -11.36 9.96
N THR A 141 4.94 -12.15 9.77
CA THR A 141 5.00 -13.61 9.83
C THR A 141 5.92 -14.17 8.75
N CYS A 142 5.91 -13.58 7.54
CA CYS A 142 6.83 -13.97 6.48
C CYS A 142 8.29 -13.71 6.88
N GLU A 143 8.59 -12.55 7.45
CA GLU A 143 9.96 -12.21 7.85
C GLU A 143 10.47 -13.07 9.01
N ASP A 144 9.61 -13.36 10.00
CA ASP A 144 10.00 -14.06 11.21
C ASP A 144 10.35 -15.53 10.96
N GLN A 145 9.68 -16.20 10.01
CA GLN A 145 10.00 -17.58 9.64
C GLN A 145 11.45 -17.74 9.14
N PHE A 146 11.99 -16.75 8.42
CA PHE A 146 13.40 -16.82 7.99
C PHE A 146 14.38 -16.66 9.16
N LYS A 147 13.99 -15.97 10.23
CA LYS A 147 14.83 -15.75 11.42
C LYS A 147 14.98 -16.99 12.29
N GLU A 148 14.07 -17.96 12.17
CA GLU A 148 14.14 -19.24 12.89
C GLU A 148 15.40 -20.04 12.53
N LYS A 149 15.96 -19.82 11.34
CA LYS A 149 17.22 -20.45 10.91
C LYS A 149 18.38 -19.45 10.98
N LYS A 150 19.27 -19.66 11.96
CA LYS A 150 20.50 -18.85 12.10
C LYS A 150 21.31 -18.79 10.81
N GLY A 151 21.67 -17.58 10.40
CA GLY A 151 22.47 -17.31 9.20
C GLY A 151 21.65 -17.26 7.90
N LEU A 152 20.33 -17.44 7.96
CA LEU A 152 19.45 -17.22 6.83
C LEU A 152 18.89 -15.80 6.88
N VAL A 153 18.87 -15.13 5.72
CA VAL A 153 18.29 -13.80 5.54
C VAL A 153 17.12 -13.93 4.59
N SER A 154 16.01 -13.29 4.93
CA SER A 154 14.82 -13.23 4.08
C SER A 154 15.14 -12.52 2.75
N PRO A 155 14.84 -13.13 1.60
CA PRO A 155 14.96 -12.46 0.30
C PRO A 155 13.82 -11.45 0.06
N LEU A 156 12.92 -11.29 1.04
CA LEU A 156 11.71 -10.47 0.99
C LEU A 156 11.72 -9.33 2.01
N THR A 157 12.78 -9.11 2.80
CA THR A 157 12.81 -8.09 3.86
C THR A 157 12.40 -6.70 3.36
N LYS A 158 12.87 -6.30 2.16
CA LYS A 158 12.51 -5.02 1.56
C LYS A 158 11.01 -4.98 1.21
N GLU A 159 10.52 -6.03 0.57
CA GLU A 159 9.11 -6.16 0.20
C GLU A 159 8.19 -6.18 1.42
N ASN A 160 8.54 -6.95 2.45
CA ASN A 160 7.83 -7.01 3.72
C ASN A 160 7.73 -5.62 4.38
N ASN A 161 8.83 -4.85 4.37
CA ASN A 161 8.83 -3.49 4.89
C ASN A 161 7.98 -2.53 4.06
N ASN A 162 8.05 -2.62 2.74
CA ASN A 162 7.24 -1.78 1.85
C ASN A 162 5.75 -2.08 2.00
N PHE A 163 5.37 -3.36 1.99
CA PHE A 163 3.99 -3.79 2.14
C PHE A 163 3.40 -3.34 3.48
N ARG A 164 4.14 -3.47 4.58
CA ARG A 164 3.71 -2.96 5.89
C ARG A 164 3.36 -1.47 5.85
N GLN A 165 4.18 -0.65 5.20
CA GLN A 165 3.89 0.79 5.07
C GLN A 165 2.68 1.03 4.16
N LEU A 166 2.60 0.35 3.01
CA LEU A 166 1.48 0.46 2.07
C LEU A 166 0.13 0.07 2.70
N THR A 167 0.11 -0.93 3.58
CA THR A 167 -1.10 -1.35 4.31
C THR A 167 -1.41 -0.43 5.50
N ALA A 168 -0.40 0.20 6.10
CA ALA A 168 -0.61 1.16 7.20
C ALA A 168 -1.21 2.51 6.73
N ILE A 169 -0.89 2.94 5.50
CA ILE A 169 -1.40 4.19 4.90
C ILE A 169 -2.94 4.25 4.85
N PRO A 170 -3.67 3.28 4.27
CA PRO A 170 -5.13 3.31 4.23
C PRO A 170 -5.77 3.37 5.62
N LEU A 171 -5.22 2.64 6.60
CA LEU A 171 -5.69 2.69 7.99
C LEU A 171 -5.58 4.11 8.57
N ALA A 172 -4.47 4.80 8.30
CA ALA A 172 -4.27 6.17 8.76
C ALA A 172 -5.22 7.15 8.05
N PHE A 173 -5.42 7.00 6.74
CA PHE A 173 -6.31 7.87 5.97
C PHE A 173 -7.79 7.66 6.34
N MET A 174 -8.23 6.42 6.59
CA MET A 174 -9.59 6.14 7.06
C MET A 174 -9.91 6.87 8.36
N LYS A 175 -8.94 6.97 9.29
CA LYS A 175 -9.13 7.75 10.53
C LYS A 175 -9.38 9.23 10.29
N MET A 176 -8.91 9.78 9.17
CA MET A 176 -9.15 11.18 8.79
C MET A 176 -10.51 11.36 8.13
N VAL A 177 -11.03 10.33 7.45
CA VAL A 177 -12.37 10.33 6.84
C VAL A 177 -13.47 10.28 7.91
N GLN A 178 -13.19 9.65 9.05
CA GLN A 178 -14.13 9.48 10.16
C GLN A 178 -14.21 10.66 11.14
N GLN A 179 -13.38 11.69 10.95
CA GLN A 179 -13.32 12.90 11.80
C GLN A 179 -14.15 14.03 11.21
#